data_AF-A0A4R6Q5H5-F1
#
_entry.id   AF-A0A4R6Q5H5-F1
#
_cell.length_a   1.000
_cell.length_b   1.000
_cell.length_c   1.000
_cell.angle_alpha   90.00
_cell.angle_beta   90.00
_cell.angle_gamma   90.00
#
_symmetry.space_group_name_H-M   'P 1'
#
loop_
_entity.id
_entity.type
_entity.pdbx_description
1 polymer ?
#
loop_
_entity_poly.entity_id
_entity_poly.type
_entity_poly.pdbx_seq_one_letter_code
_entity_poly.pdbx_strand_id
1 'polypeptide(L)'
;MEKNRLLKNLKKTLAVGAIIVMAASLFTACGNKSDSSSDSSGMTGEISVVSREDGSGTRGAFIELFGIEVKKDNGDKVDKTIKSAEVTNSTAVMLQTIKGNEKAIGYVSLGSMSDSVKALKVDGETASVENVKSGDYKVSRPFNIVTGKKTNAAAKDFISYINSKEGQAIVDKEGYVSEDATDSYAKSDASGKIVVAGSSSVTPLMEKLAEAYKKVNSDVKVEVQQSDSTTGVTSTIQGVCNIGMASRELEDSEKAKGVKSQEIARDGIAVIVNRSNGLSDITSDQVKQIYTGKITDWSEIK
;
A
#
# COMPACT_ATOMS: atom_id res chain seq x y z
N MET A 1 61.87 -52.08 -7.06
CA MET A 1 61.67 -53.54 -7.21
C MET A 1 60.38 -53.83 -6.47
N GLU A 2 59.26 -54.30 -7.00
CA GLU A 2 58.86 -55.02 -8.23
C GLU A 2 57.67 -54.26 -8.87
N LYS A 3 57.57 -54.04 -10.19
CA LYS A 3 57.38 -54.94 -11.34
C LYS A 3 56.01 -55.66 -11.42
N ASN A 4 55.26 -55.23 -12.45
CA ASN A 4 54.58 -56.03 -13.47
C ASN A 4 53.20 -56.64 -13.21
N ARG A 5 52.20 -56.08 -13.92
CA ARG A 5 51.24 -56.72 -14.87
C ARG A 5 50.03 -55.77 -14.99
N LEU A 6 49.45 -55.39 -16.13
CA LEU A 6 49.40 -55.96 -17.47
C LEU A 6 48.97 -54.85 -18.45
N LEU A 7 49.64 -54.82 -19.61
CA LEU A 7 49.26 -54.11 -20.81
C LEU A 7 48.01 -54.72 -21.49
N LYS A 8 47.27 -53.88 -22.24
CA LYS A 8 46.82 -54.03 -23.65
C LYS A 8 45.33 -53.70 -23.87
N ASN A 9 45.06 -52.55 -24.48
CA ASN A 9 44.51 -52.40 -25.85
C ASN A 9 44.03 -50.94 -26.06
N LEU A 10 44.74 -50.13 -26.85
CA LEU A 10 44.50 -49.87 -28.30
C LEU A 10 43.29 -48.92 -28.49
N LYS A 11 43.43 -47.63 -28.89
CA LYS A 11 43.96 -47.15 -30.18
C LYS A 11 44.41 -45.67 -30.11
N LYS A 12 45.41 -45.37 -30.96
CA LYS A 12 46.04 -44.07 -31.33
C LYS A 12 45.00 -43.11 -31.97
N THR A 13 45.13 -41.78 -31.88
CA THR A 13 45.92 -40.88 -32.77
C THR A 13 46.23 -39.53 -32.07
N LEU A 14 47.48 -39.05 -31.92
CA LEU A 14 48.25 -38.11 -32.80
C LEU A 14 47.42 -36.89 -33.30
N ALA A 15 47.86 -35.62 -33.32
CA ALA A 15 49.18 -35.01 -33.18
C ALA A 15 49.08 -33.48 -32.92
N VAL A 16 50.21 -32.91 -32.50
CA VAL A 16 50.52 -31.48 -32.24
C VAL A 16 50.91 -30.73 -33.53
N GLY A 17 50.67 -29.42 -33.57
CA GLY A 17 51.31 -28.43 -34.47
C GLY A 17 50.31 -27.51 -35.17
N ALA A 18 50.46 -26.19 -35.31
CA ALA A 18 51.61 -25.32 -35.14
C ALA A 18 51.15 -23.86 -34.88
N ILE A 19 52.01 -23.09 -34.22
CA ILE A 19 51.93 -21.64 -34.03
C ILE A 19 52.41 -20.95 -35.30
N ILE A 20 51.64 -20.00 -35.83
CA ILE A 20 52.12 -18.98 -36.78
C ILE A 20 51.61 -17.62 -36.31
N VAL A 21 52.56 -16.70 -36.09
CA VAL A 21 52.35 -15.26 -35.85
C VAL A 21 52.72 -14.53 -37.15
N MET A 22 51.84 -13.67 -37.67
CA MET A 22 52.25 -12.40 -38.31
C MET A 22 51.09 -11.44 -38.64
N ALA A 23 51.17 -10.26 -38.01
CA ALA A 23 50.98 -8.89 -38.49
C ALA A 23 49.74 -8.44 -39.34
N ALA A 24 48.91 -7.62 -38.67
CA ALA A 24 48.39 -6.30 -39.04
C ALA A 24 47.84 -6.00 -40.46
N SER A 25 46.54 -5.67 -40.52
CA SER A 25 46.06 -4.44 -41.20
C SER A 25 44.74 -3.96 -40.59
N LEU A 26 44.61 -2.64 -40.50
CA LEU A 26 43.60 -1.86 -39.80
C LEU A 26 42.24 -1.89 -40.52
N PHE A 27 41.16 -2.07 -39.78
CA PHE A 27 39.87 -1.41 -40.05
C PHE A 27 39.23 -0.99 -38.74
N THR A 28 39.10 0.32 -38.56
CA THR A 28 38.36 0.97 -37.49
C THR A 28 36.87 0.74 -37.72
N ALA A 29 36.19 0.06 -36.79
CA ALA A 29 34.74 0.07 -36.70
C ALA A 29 34.34 0.42 -35.25
N CYS A 30 33.96 1.68 -35.05
CA CYS A 30 33.30 2.12 -33.83
C CYS A 30 31.91 1.47 -33.76
N GLY A 31 31.69 0.60 -32.77
CA GLY A 31 30.39 0.03 -32.46
C GLY A 31 30.13 0.17 -30.96
N ASN A 32 29.45 1.26 -30.61
CA ASN A 32 29.02 1.60 -29.26
C ASN A 32 28.08 0.49 -28.75
N LYS A 33 28.49 -0.31 -27.77
CA LYS A 33 27.59 -1.22 -27.04
C LYS A 33 26.88 -0.42 -25.96
N SER A 34 25.82 0.25 -26.38
CA SER A 34 24.74 0.62 -25.47
C SER A 34 23.98 -0.67 -25.13
N ASP A 35 24.01 -1.07 -23.87
CA ASP A 35 23.06 -2.03 -23.32
C ASP A 35 21.65 -1.41 -23.40
N SER A 36 20.95 -1.68 -24.50
CA SER A 36 19.52 -1.45 -24.62
C SER A 36 18.79 -2.61 -23.93
N SER A 37 18.54 -2.47 -22.63
CA SER A 37 17.66 -3.37 -21.90
C SER A 37 16.20 -3.05 -22.24
N SER A 38 15.67 -3.86 -23.15
CA SER A 38 14.28 -4.26 -23.41
C SER A 38 13.21 -3.18 -23.51
N ASP A 39 12.78 -3.01 -24.76
CA ASP A 39 11.53 -2.42 -25.24
C ASP A 39 10.34 -2.57 -24.28
N SER A 40 9.73 -1.43 -23.98
CA SER A 40 8.33 -1.35 -23.56
C SER A 40 7.47 -2.05 -24.62
N SER A 41 7.06 -3.29 -24.38
CA SER A 41 5.80 -3.77 -24.95
C SER A 41 4.68 -3.01 -24.24
N GLY A 42 4.51 -1.74 -24.63
CA GLY A 42 3.57 -0.82 -23.99
C GLY A 42 2.20 -1.45 -23.97
N MET A 43 1.62 -1.57 -22.78
CA MET A 43 0.25 -2.03 -22.66
C MET A 43 -0.64 -1.09 -23.47
N THR A 44 -1.56 -1.63 -24.27
CA THR A 44 -2.51 -0.83 -25.05
C THR A 44 -3.94 -1.18 -24.66
N GLY A 45 -4.89 -0.33 -24.99
CA GLY A 45 -6.32 -0.55 -24.74
C GLY A 45 -6.84 0.28 -23.58
N GLU A 46 -8.16 0.37 -23.53
CA GLU A 46 -8.90 1.21 -22.59
C GLU A 46 -8.55 0.87 -21.14
N ILE A 47 -8.24 1.90 -20.36
CA ILE A 47 -7.90 1.81 -18.95
C ILE A 47 -9.18 1.56 -18.16
N SER A 48 -9.22 0.46 -17.42
CA SER A 48 -10.30 0.19 -16.47
C SER A 48 -9.98 0.87 -15.14
N VAL A 49 -10.51 2.08 -14.95
CA VAL A 49 -10.32 2.83 -13.70
C VAL A 49 -11.17 2.21 -12.61
N VAL A 50 -10.52 1.80 -11.50
CA VAL A 50 -11.20 1.28 -10.31
C VAL A 50 -11.02 2.28 -9.17
N SER A 51 -12.13 2.65 -8.56
CA SER A 51 -12.22 3.58 -7.45
C SER A 51 -12.88 2.90 -6.24
N ARG A 52 -13.00 3.67 -5.15
CA ARG A 52 -13.60 3.25 -3.89
C ARG A 52 -14.95 3.93 -3.65
N GLU A 53 -15.76 3.32 -2.80
CA GLU A 53 -17.09 3.80 -2.42
C GLU A 53 -17.06 5.22 -1.84
N ASP A 54 -18.18 5.93 -1.96
CA ASP A 54 -18.38 7.19 -1.23
C ASP A 54 -18.28 6.91 0.29
N GLY A 55 -17.58 7.79 1.01
CA GLY A 55 -17.23 7.58 2.43
C GLY A 55 -15.93 6.82 2.67
N SER A 56 -15.31 6.27 1.63
CA SER A 56 -13.98 5.66 1.72
C SER A 56 -12.91 6.68 2.09
N GLY A 57 -12.23 6.45 3.22
CA GLY A 57 -11.06 7.25 3.59
C GLY A 57 -9.93 7.15 2.57
N THR A 58 -9.78 6.00 1.91
CA THR A 58 -8.77 5.80 0.85
C THR A 58 -9.09 6.60 -0.39
N ARG A 59 -10.36 6.65 -0.81
CA ARG A 59 -10.75 7.56 -1.88
C ARG A 59 -10.47 9.00 -1.50
N GLY A 60 -10.95 9.45 -0.33
CA GLY A 60 -10.78 10.83 0.13
C GLY A 60 -9.31 11.27 0.13
N ALA A 61 -8.43 10.47 0.74
CA ALA A 61 -7.01 10.76 0.74
C ALA A 61 -6.40 10.72 -0.68
N PHE A 62 -6.75 9.72 -1.48
CA PHE A 62 -6.22 9.57 -2.84
C PHE A 62 -6.58 10.75 -3.75
N ILE A 63 -7.85 11.15 -3.78
CA ILE A 63 -8.29 12.25 -4.66
C ILE A 63 -7.72 13.60 -4.22
N GLU A 64 -7.48 13.79 -2.92
CA GLU A 64 -6.83 14.99 -2.39
C GLU A 64 -5.34 15.01 -2.77
N LEU A 65 -4.60 13.92 -2.50
CA LEU A 65 -3.16 13.83 -2.73
C LEU A 65 -2.78 13.96 -4.21
N PHE A 66 -3.58 13.41 -5.12
CA PHE A 66 -3.36 13.53 -6.57
C PHE A 66 -4.04 14.77 -7.19
N GLY A 67 -4.73 15.59 -6.39
CA GLY A 67 -5.43 16.79 -6.88
C GLY A 67 -6.53 16.49 -7.90
N ILE A 68 -7.20 15.35 -7.74
CA ILE A 68 -8.43 14.96 -8.46
C ILE A 68 -9.64 15.67 -7.84
N GLU A 69 -9.64 15.86 -6.51
CA GLU A 69 -10.59 16.74 -5.84
C GLU A 69 -10.21 18.20 -6.07
N VAL A 70 -11.18 19.00 -6.52
CA VAL A 70 -10.98 20.44 -6.77
C VAL A 70 -11.83 21.24 -5.81
N LYS A 71 -11.19 22.15 -5.08
CA LYS A 71 -11.87 23.14 -4.24
C LYS A 71 -12.37 24.30 -5.09
N LYS A 72 -13.67 24.59 -5.02
CA LYS A 72 -14.31 25.75 -5.65
C LYS A 72 -14.13 27.01 -4.81
N ASP A 73 -14.39 28.17 -5.40
CA ASP A 73 -14.29 29.49 -4.75
C ASP A 73 -15.18 29.62 -3.50
N ASN A 74 -16.32 28.91 -3.48
CA ASN A 74 -17.23 28.89 -2.33
C ASN A 74 -16.78 27.93 -1.21
N GLY A 75 -15.62 27.29 -1.35
CA GLY A 75 -15.08 26.34 -0.38
C GLY A 75 -15.48 24.88 -0.63
N ASP A 76 -16.44 24.61 -1.52
CA ASP A 76 -16.90 23.26 -1.81
C ASP A 76 -15.81 22.43 -2.48
N LYS A 77 -15.63 21.20 -2.00
CA LYS A 77 -14.77 20.20 -2.63
C LYS A 77 -15.58 19.38 -3.64
N VAL A 78 -15.05 19.22 -4.85
CA VAL A 78 -15.68 18.42 -5.91
C VAL A 78 -14.71 17.34 -6.39
N ASP A 79 -15.08 16.10 -6.15
CA ASP A 79 -14.41 14.94 -6.72
C ASP A 79 -14.60 14.90 -8.25
N LYS A 80 -13.49 14.90 -9.00
CA LYS A 80 -13.47 14.82 -10.47
C LYS A 80 -13.18 13.41 -10.99
N THR A 81 -13.28 12.38 -10.16
CA THR A 81 -13.16 10.99 -10.57
C THR A 81 -14.11 10.70 -11.74
N ILE A 82 -13.61 10.06 -12.79
CA ILE A 82 -14.36 9.72 -14.00
C ILE A 82 -15.59 8.89 -13.64
N LYS A 83 -16.75 9.23 -14.22
CA LYS A 83 -18.03 8.59 -13.90
C LYS A 83 -18.11 7.12 -14.29
N SER A 84 -17.26 6.67 -15.22
CA SER A 84 -17.18 5.27 -15.66
C SER A 84 -16.30 4.41 -14.77
N ALA A 85 -15.67 4.98 -13.73
CA ALA A 85 -14.85 4.19 -12.81
C ALA A 85 -15.69 3.09 -12.12
N GLU A 86 -15.17 1.87 -12.09
CA GLU A 86 -15.75 0.79 -11.30
C GLU A 86 -15.58 1.11 -9.81
N VAL A 87 -16.65 0.99 -9.03
CA VAL A 87 -16.63 1.29 -7.59
C VAL A 87 -16.56 0.00 -6.78
N THR A 88 -15.52 -0.13 -5.96
CA THR A 88 -15.36 -1.23 -5.01
C THR A 88 -15.59 -0.73 -3.58
N ASN A 89 -16.15 -1.57 -2.70
CA ASN A 89 -16.55 -1.16 -1.35
C ASN A 89 -15.55 -1.54 -0.24
N SER A 90 -14.40 -2.12 -0.58
CA SER A 90 -13.40 -2.55 0.40
C SER A 90 -12.03 -2.74 -0.23
N THR A 91 -11.00 -2.76 0.63
CA THR A 91 -9.63 -3.10 0.25
C THR A 91 -9.55 -4.49 -0.41
N ALA A 92 -10.25 -5.49 0.14
CA ALA A 92 -10.21 -6.85 -0.40
C ALA A 92 -10.83 -6.95 -1.80
N VAL A 93 -11.97 -6.28 -2.02
CA VAL A 93 -12.63 -6.27 -3.34
C VAL A 93 -11.76 -5.54 -4.37
N MET A 94 -11.16 -4.39 -4.00
CA MET A 94 -10.20 -3.68 -4.87
C MET A 94 -9.07 -4.61 -5.35
N LEU A 95 -8.41 -5.33 -4.43
CA LEU A 95 -7.34 -6.27 -4.79
C LEU A 95 -7.82 -7.37 -5.74
N GLN A 96 -9.02 -7.92 -5.52
CA GLN A 96 -9.58 -8.94 -6.42
C GLN A 96 -9.93 -8.38 -7.80
N THR A 97 -10.52 -7.17 -7.87
CA THR A 97 -10.83 -6.51 -9.15
C THR A 97 -9.55 -6.28 -9.95
N ILE A 98 -8.50 -5.72 -9.34
CA ILE A 98 -7.23 -5.47 -10.03
C ILE A 98 -6.54 -6.77 -10.46
N LYS A 99 -6.58 -7.81 -9.62
CA LYS A 99 -6.07 -9.14 -9.97
C LYS A 99 -6.81 -9.76 -11.17
N GLY A 100 -8.12 -9.55 -11.28
CA GLY A 100 -8.96 -10.14 -12.31
C GLY A 100 -8.97 -9.40 -13.65
N ASN A 101 -8.48 -8.16 -13.69
CA ASN A 101 -8.56 -7.30 -14.88
C ASN A 101 -7.18 -6.75 -15.25
N GLU A 102 -6.63 -7.24 -16.37
CA GLU A 102 -5.30 -6.86 -16.85
C GLU A 102 -5.17 -5.36 -17.13
N LYS A 103 -6.26 -4.72 -17.57
CA LYS A 103 -6.30 -3.29 -17.93
C LYS A 103 -6.64 -2.39 -16.76
N ALA A 104 -6.82 -2.95 -15.56
CA ALA A 104 -7.26 -2.17 -14.42
C ALA A 104 -6.14 -1.44 -13.70
N ILE A 105 -6.48 -0.25 -13.20
CA ILE A 105 -5.69 0.54 -12.26
C ILE A 105 -6.56 0.86 -11.04
N GLY A 106 -5.96 0.72 -9.86
CA GLY A 106 -6.60 0.95 -8.58
C GLY A 106 -5.62 1.53 -7.58
N TYR A 107 -6.06 1.63 -6.33
CA TYR A 107 -5.22 2.07 -5.23
C TYR A 107 -5.60 1.36 -3.94
N VAL A 108 -4.60 1.08 -3.11
CA VAL A 108 -4.76 0.33 -1.85
C VAL A 108 -3.81 0.82 -0.77
N SER A 109 -4.14 0.56 0.50
CA SER A 109 -3.21 0.72 1.62
C SER A 109 -1.98 -0.14 1.41
N LEU A 110 -0.80 0.42 1.68
CA LEU A 110 0.49 -0.26 1.56
C LEU A 110 0.54 -1.49 2.48
N GLY A 111 0.08 -1.37 3.73
CA GLY A 111 0.03 -2.49 4.67
C GLY A 111 -0.96 -3.61 4.28
N SER A 112 -1.79 -3.39 3.25
CA SER A 112 -2.69 -4.40 2.66
C SER A 112 -2.19 -4.93 1.31
N MET A 113 -0.98 -4.55 0.88
CA MET A 113 -0.42 -5.06 -0.37
C MET A 113 -0.29 -6.58 -0.34
N SER A 114 -0.46 -7.19 -1.52
CA SER A 114 -0.27 -8.62 -1.70
C SER A 114 0.46 -8.88 -3.01
N ASP A 115 1.13 -10.02 -3.09
CA ASP A 115 1.84 -10.45 -4.30
C ASP A 115 0.89 -10.74 -5.49
N SER A 116 -0.43 -10.69 -5.29
CA SER A 116 -1.41 -10.93 -6.36
C SER A 116 -1.59 -9.75 -7.32
N VAL A 117 -1.13 -8.56 -6.95
CA VAL A 117 -1.14 -7.34 -7.76
C VAL A 117 0.26 -6.73 -7.80
N LYS A 118 0.46 -5.67 -8.58
CA LYS A 118 1.73 -4.95 -8.66
C LYS A 118 1.51 -3.49 -8.28
N ALA A 119 2.32 -2.98 -7.36
CA ALA A 119 2.41 -1.54 -7.10
C ALA A 119 3.32 -0.88 -8.15
N LEU A 120 2.88 0.26 -8.67
CA LEU A 120 3.70 1.15 -9.47
C LEU A 120 4.54 2.03 -8.54
N LYS A 121 5.73 2.42 -9.00
CA LYS A 121 6.38 3.60 -8.45
C LYS A 121 5.52 4.84 -8.77
N VAL A 122 5.57 5.84 -7.90
CA VAL A 122 4.93 7.13 -8.14
C VAL A 122 6.00 8.20 -8.15
N ASP A 123 6.13 8.92 -9.27
CA ASP A 123 7.17 9.94 -9.48
C ASP A 123 8.59 9.37 -9.26
N GLY A 124 8.84 8.13 -9.68
CA GLY A 124 10.13 7.43 -9.46
C GLY A 124 10.28 6.77 -8.09
N GLU A 125 9.40 7.06 -7.13
CA GLU A 125 9.50 6.61 -5.76
C GLU A 125 8.73 5.33 -5.50
N THR A 126 9.34 4.41 -4.76
CA THR A 126 8.71 3.12 -4.44
C THR A 126 7.79 3.28 -3.23
N ALA A 127 6.56 2.77 -3.33
CA ALA A 127 5.66 2.68 -2.18
C ALA A 127 6.23 1.69 -1.14
N SER A 128 6.91 2.21 -0.12
CA SER A 128 7.54 1.43 0.95
C SER A 128 7.41 2.16 2.28
N VAL A 129 7.48 1.43 3.40
CA VAL A 129 7.44 2.03 4.75
C VAL A 129 8.63 2.98 4.95
N GLU A 130 9.80 2.61 4.42
CA GLU A 130 11.00 3.43 4.47
C GLU A 130 10.80 4.77 3.74
N ASN A 131 10.33 4.74 2.49
CA ASN A 131 10.13 5.97 1.71
C ASN A 131 8.96 6.81 2.23
N VAL A 132 7.93 6.21 2.85
CA VAL A 132 6.87 6.97 3.54
C VAL A 132 7.44 7.66 4.78
N LYS A 133 8.30 6.97 5.55
CA LYS A 133 8.91 7.52 6.76
C LYS A 133 9.94 8.62 6.46
N SER A 134 10.73 8.49 5.39
CA SER A 134 11.68 9.52 4.96
C SER A 134 11.00 10.73 4.31
N GLY A 135 9.78 10.55 3.78
CA GLY A 135 9.03 11.56 3.04
C GLY A 135 9.29 11.56 1.54
N ASP A 136 10.10 10.63 1.04
CA ASP A 136 10.35 10.46 -0.39
C ASP A 136 9.06 10.03 -1.11
N TYR A 137 8.33 9.06 -0.55
CA TYR A 137 7.02 8.65 -1.06
C TYR A 137 5.89 9.46 -0.41
N LYS A 138 5.42 10.49 -1.13
CA LYS A 138 4.49 11.50 -0.62
C LYS A 138 3.03 11.05 -0.54
N VAL A 139 2.67 9.96 -1.22
CA VAL A 139 1.28 9.47 -1.24
C VAL A 139 1.00 8.68 0.03
N SER A 140 0.80 9.39 1.14
CA SER A 140 0.56 8.81 2.45
C SER A 140 -0.53 9.55 3.23
N ARG A 141 -1.10 8.90 4.24
CA ARG A 141 -2.22 9.42 5.03
C ARG A 141 -2.19 8.90 6.47
N PRO A 142 -2.85 9.59 7.41
CA PRO A 142 -3.00 9.10 8.76
C PRO A 142 -4.00 7.94 8.83
N PHE A 143 -3.71 6.96 9.66
CA PHE A 143 -4.70 6.05 10.23
C PHE A 143 -5.10 6.57 11.60
N ASN A 144 -6.35 7.02 11.66
CA ASN A 144 -6.94 7.62 12.83
C ASN A 144 -7.87 6.65 13.54
N ILE A 145 -7.78 6.64 14.87
CA ILE A 145 -8.87 6.21 15.73
C ILE A 145 -9.69 7.43 16.15
N VAL A 146 -11.00 7.22 16.29
CA VAL A 146 -11.95 8.28 16.64
C VAL A 146 -12.68 7.90 17.90
N THR A 147 -12.80 8.82 18.85
CA THR A 147 -13.53 8.60 20.09
C THR A 147 -14.60 9.65 20.30
N GLY A 148 -15.73 9.23 20.88
CA GLY A 148 -16.77 10.13 21.32
C GLY A 148 -16.39 10.92 22.57
N LYS A 149 -17.27 11.83 23.00
CA LYS A 149 -17.07 12.63 24.22
C LYS A 149 -16.90 11.77 25.49
N LYS A 150 -17.48 10.57 25.50
CA LYS A 150 -17.38 9.60 26.58
C LYS A 150 -16.81 8.29 26.03
N THR A 151 -15.63 7.92 26.51
CA THR A 151 -14.97 6.63 26.22
C THR A 151 -14.93 5.82 27.51
N ASN A 152 -15.34 4.55 27.46
CA ASN A 152 -15.32 3.67 28.63
C ASN A 152 -13.90 3.26 29.02
N ALA A 153 -13.73 2.69 30.22
CA ALA A 153 -12.41 2.31 30.74
C ALA A 153 -11.70 1.30 29.84
N ALA A 154 -12.42 0.28 29.35
CA ALA A 154 -11.87 -0.72 28.44
C ALA A 154 -11.32 -0.09 27.14
N ALA A 155 -12.08 0.80 26.50
CA ALA A 155 -11.61 1.46 25.28
C ALA A 155 -10.41 2.38 25.55
N LYS A 156 -10.35 3.07 26.70
CA LYS A 156 -9.15 3.85 27.08
C LYS A 156 -7.92 2.97 27.29
N ASP A 157 -8.09 1.81 27.93
CA ASP A 157 -7.02 0.84 28.16
C ASP A 157 -6.50 0.27 26.84
N PHE A 158 -7.41 -0.09 25.91
CA PHE A 158 -7.01 -0.55 24.58
C PHE A 158 -6.30 0.55 23.78
N ILE A 159 -6.75 1.80 23.86
CA ILE A 159 -6.04 2.94 23.24
C ILE A 159 -4.64 3.11 23.85
N SER A 160 -4.50 2.95 25.17
CA SER A 160 -3.19 2.95 25.83
C SER A 160 -2.29 1.83 25.32
N TYR A 161 -2.85 0.65 25.05
CA TYR A 161 -2.11 -0.44 24.42
C TYR A 161 -1.67 -0.09 22.99
N ILE A 162 -2.55 0.46 22.16
CA ILE A 162 -2.22 0.86 20.78
C ILE A 162 -1.04 1.84 20.76
N ASN A 163 -1.00 2.78 21.71
CA ASN A 163 0.06 3.80 21.79
C ASN A 163 1.31 3.35 22.54
N SER A 164 1.32 2.14 23.11
CA SER A 164 2.48 1.61 23.81
C SER A 164 3.56 1.14 22.85
N LYS A 165 4.78 0.91 23.37
CA LYS A 165 5.87 0.24 22.65
C LYS A 165 5.43 -1.08 22.02
N GLU A 166 4.63 -1.87 22.74
CA GLU A 166 4.14 -3.17 22.26
C GLU A 166 3.13 -3.01 21.12
N GLY A 167 2.26 -2.00 21.21
CA GLY A 167 1.31 -1.66 20.15
C GLY A 167 2.02 -1.13 18.90
N GLN A 168 2.92 -0.16 19.06
CA GLN A 168 3.66 0.45 17.95
C GLN A 168 4.64 -0.52 17.28
N ALA A 169 5.21 -1.49 18.02
CA ALA A 169 5.97 -2.58 17.41
C ALA A 169 5.12 -3.46 16.46
N ILE A 170 3.81 -3.59 16.71
CA ILE A 170 2.88 -4.27 15.79
C ILE A 170 2.65 -3.41 14.55
N VAL A 171 2.51 -2.08 14.71
CA VAL A 171 2.36 -1.14 13.60
C VAL A 171 3.51 -1.28 12.60
N ASP A 172 4.76 -1.25 13.09
CA ASP A 172 5.96 -1.45 12.25
C ASP A 172 5.94 -2.82 11.56
N LYS A 173 5.66 -3.88 12.32
CA LYS A 173 5.68 -5.26 11.83
C LYS A 173 4.66 -5.50 10.72
N GLU A 174 3.49 -4.88 10.80
CA GLU A 174 2.41 -5.07 9.83
C GLU A 174 2.55 -4.13 8.61
N GLY A 175 3.68 -3.44 8.46
CA GLY A 175 4.00 -2.68 7.24
C GLY A 175 3.44 -1.26 7.20
N TYR A 176 3.28 -0.63 8.37
CA TYR A 176 2.88 0.76 8.52
C TYR A 176 4.00 1.57 9.17
N VAL A 177 3.95 2.90 9.06
CA VAL A 177 4.86 3.78 9.80
C VAL A 177 4.28 4.00 11.20
N SER A 178 5.02 3.55 12.22
CA SER A 178 4.66 3.74 13.63
C SER A 178 4.93 5.15 14.15
N GLU A 179 4.28 5.47 15.27
CA GLU A 179 4.57 6.62 16.12
C GLU A 179 5.71 6.30 17.11
N ASP A 180 6.44 7.33 17.53
CA ASP A 180 7.53 7.19 18.51
C ASP A 180 6.99 6.95 19.94
N ALA A 181 6.64 5.69 20.26
CA ALA A 181 6.19 5.30 21.59
C ALA A 181 7.36 5.11 22.58
N THR A 182 7.24 5.75 23.75
CA THR A 182 8.26 5.69 24.81
C THR A 182 7.86 4.80 25.98
N ASP A 183 6.56 4.64 26.24
CA ASP A 183 6.04 3.88 27.37
C ASP A 183 5.64 2.46 26.97
N SER A 184 5.96 1.49 27.83
CA SER A 184 5.44 0.13 27.71
C SER A 184 4.01 0.06 28.27
N TYR A 185 3.22 -0.85 27.73
CA TYR A 185 1.86 -1.09 28.18
C TYR A 185 1.83 -1.60 29.62
N ALA A 186 1.10 -0.89 30.48
CA ALA A 186 0.77 -1.33 31.82
C ALA A 186 -0.68 -1.85 31.84
N LYS A 187 -0.85 -3.16 32.10
CA LYS A 187 -2.17 -3.77 32.23
C LYS A 187 -2.99 -3.06 33.32
N SER A 188 -4.24 -2.71 33.02
CA SER A 188 -5.22 -2.27 34.01
C SER A 188 -6.25 -3.35 34.36
N ASP A 189 -7.11 -3.07 35.35
CA ASP A 189 -8.26 -3.91 35.73
C ASP A 189 -9.48 -3.73 34.79
N ALA A 190 -9.25 -3.24 33.56
CA ALA A 190 -10.30 -3.08 32.58
C ALA A 190 -10.94 -4.43 32.20
N SER A 191 -12.26 -4.42 32.02
CA SER A 191 -13.03 -5.58 31.58
C SER A 191 -14.22 -5.17 30.72
N GLY A 192 -14.81 -6.11 29.99
CA GLY A 192 -16.03 -5.91 29.23
C GLY A 192 -15.83 -5.98 27.72
N LYS A 193 -16.67 -5.25 26.96
CA LYS A 193 -16.67 -5.29 25.50
C LYS A 193 -16.33 -3.92 24.91
N ILE A 194 -15.50 -3.93 23.87
CA ILE A 194 -15.17 -2.78 23.02
C ILE A 194 -15.65 -3.11 21.61
N VAL A 195 -16.44 -2.22 21.01
CA VAL A 195 -16.76 -2.25 19.58
C VAL A 195 -15.92 -1.20 18.87
N VAL A 196 -15.12 -1.64 17.90
CA VAL A 196 -14.31 -0.80 17.03
C VAL A 196 -14.88 -0.89 15.63
N ALA A 197 -15.22 0.22 14.98
CA ALA A 197 -15.92 0.19 13.70
C ALA A 197 -15.39 1.22 12.70
N GLY A 198 -15.34 0.89 11.41
CA GLY A 198 -15.00 1.85 10.35
C GLY A 198 -14.08 1.29 9.29
N SER A 199 -13.15 2.12 8.83
CA SER A 199 -12.34 1.91 7.63
C SER A 199 -11.77 0.51 7.42
N SER A 200 -12.14 -0.08 6.29
CA SER A 200 -11.54 -1.32 5.73
C SER A 200 -10.05 -1.26 5.41
N SER A 201 -9.40 -0.10 5.45
CA SER A 201 -7.94 -0.02 5.37
C SER A 201 -7.25 -0.10 6.73
N VAL A 202 -7.93 0.32 7.80
CA VAL A 202 -7.41 0.25 9.18
C VAL A 202 -7.72 -1.13 9.80
N THR A 203 -8.77 -1.80 9.34
CA THR A 203 -9.21 -3.10 9.88
C THR A 203 -8.09 -4.13 10.04
N PRO A 204 -7.21 -4.40 9.03
CA PRO A 204 -6.15 -5.40 9.18
C PRO A 204 -5.21 -5.09 10.36
N LEU A 205 -4.75 -3.85 10.48
CA LEU A 205 -3.91 -3.41 11.61
C LEU A 205 -4.66 -3.52 12.95
N MET A 206 -5.92 -3.06 12.98
CA MET A 206 -6.73 -3.08 14.20
C MET A 206 -6.99 -4.50 14.70
N GLU A 207 -7.20 -5.47 13.81
CA GLU A 207 -7.35 -6.88 14.17
C GLU A 207 -6.08 -7.45 14.81
N LYS A 208 -4.89 -7.08 14.30
CA LYS A 208 -3.59 -7.49 14.87
C LYS A 208 -3.36 -6.90 16.25
N LEU A 209 -3.66 -5.60 16.41
CA LEU A 209 -3.61 -4.92 17.70
C LEU A 209 -4.58 -5.55 18.70
N ALA A 210 -5.81 -5.84 18.29
CA ALA A 210 -6.82 -6.50 19.12
C ALA A 210 -6.42 -7.93 19.53
N GLU A 211 -5.84 -8.71 18.61
CA GLU A 211 -5.35 -10.07 18.88
C GLU A 211 -4.23 -10.05 19.93
N ALA A 212 -3.28 -9.12 19.79
CA ALA A 212 -2.15 -9.00 20.70
C ALA A 212 -2.57 -8.45 22.07
N TYR A 213 -3.45 -7.44 22.10
CA TYR A 213 -4.02 -6.92 23.32
C TYR A 213 -4.77 -7.99 24.13
N LYS A 214 -5.54 -8.85 23.47
CA LYS A 214 -6.26 -9.96 24.13
C LYS A 214 -5.32 -10.92 24.87
N LYS A 215 -4.07 -11.07 24.43
CA LYS A 215 -3.07 -11.93 25.10
C LYS A 215 -2.61 -11.35 26.43
N VAL A 216 -2.67 -10.03 26.59
CA VAL A 216 -2.25 -9.32 27.83
C VAL A 216 -3.43 -8.86 28.67
N ASN A 217 -4.62 -8.70 28.07
CA ASN A 217 -5.85 -8.35 28.75
C ASN A 217 -7.02 -9.25 28.29
N SER A 218 -7.16 -10.42 28.92
CA SER A 218 -8.16 -11.43 28.57
C SER A 218 -9.59 -11.08 28.97
N ASP A 219 -9.75 -10.13 29.90
CA ASP A 219 -11.05 -9.74 30.46
C ASP A 219 -11.78 -8.72 29.57
N VAL A 220 -11.10 -8.25 28.52
CA VAL A 220 -11.63 -7.32 27.52
C VAL A 220 -11.81 -8.03 26.18
N LYS A 221 -13.03 -7.98 25.65
CA LYS A 221 -13.37 -8.46 24.30
C LYS A 221 -13.41 -7.29 23.33
N VAL A 222 -12.45 -7.22 22.41
CA VAL A 222 -12.47 -6.29 21.28
C VAL A 222 -13.18 -6.92 20.09
N GLU A 223 -14.19 -6.25 19.56
CA GLU A 223 -14.92 -6.64 18.34
C GLU A 223 -14.67 -5.58 17.26
N VAL A 224 -13.99 -5.97 16.18
CA VAL A 224 -13.68 -5.10 15.04
C VAL A 224 -14.75 -5.30 13.97
N GLN A 225 -15.37 -4.21 13.52
CA GLN A 225 -16.44 -4.20 12.53
C GLN A 225 -16.02 -3.34 11.34
N GLN A 226 -15.84 -3.97 10.19
CA GLN A 226 -15.42 -3.29 8.97
C GLN A 226 -16.59 -2.57 8.29
N SER A 227 -16.34 -1.33 7.87
CA SER A 227 -17.15 -0.49 6.97
C SER A 227 -16.25 0.54 6.27
N ASP A 228 -16.76 1.73 5.95
CA ASP A 228 -15.99 2.87 5.44
C ASP A 228 -15.62 3.87 6.58
N SER A 229 -14.82 4.89 6.26
CA SER A 229 -14.35 5.85 7.27
C SER A 229 -15.47 6.74 7.78
N THR A 230 -16.32 7.24 6.88
CA THR A 230 -17.46 8.10 7.23
C THR A 230 -18.46 7.37 8.12
N THR A 231 -18.75 6.10 7.84
CA THR A 231 -19.61 5.24 8.68
C THR A 231 -18.99 5.01 10.05
N GLY A 232 -17.68 4.77 10.14
CA GLY A 232 -16.97 4.60 11.42
C GLY A 232 -17.01 5.86 12.30
N VAL A 233 -16.75 7.02 11.70
CA VAL A 233 -16.84 8.33 12.37
C VAL A 233 -18.27 8.60 12.82
N THR A 234 -19.26 8.39 11.95
CA THR A 234 -20.69 8.57 12.25
C THR A 234 -21.16 7.66 13.38
N SER A 235 -20.75 6.39 13.35
CA SER A 235 -21.05 5.41 14.40
C SER A 235 -20.47 5.85 15.75
N THR A 236 -19.30 6.48 15.75
CA THR A 236 -18.68 7.04 16.96
C THR A 236 -19.46 8.27 17.47
N ILE A 237 -19.85 9.17 16.56
CA ILE A 237 -20.66 10.35 16.90
C ILE A 237 -21.99 9.94 17.55
N GLN A 238 -22.61 8.88 17.02
CA GLN A 238 -23.90 8.36 17.48
C GLN A 238 -23.78 7.43 18.71
N GLY A 239 -22.56 7.08 19.13
CA GLY A 239 -22.31 6.18 20.26
C GLY A 239 -22.63 4.71 19.98
N VAL A 240 -22.69 4.32 18.69
CA VAL A 240 -22.90 2.93 18.25
C VAL A 240 -21.65 2.08 18.48
N CYS A 241 -20.46 2.65 18.28
CA CYS A 241 -19.18 2.02 18.60
C CYS A 241 -18.41 2.82 19.66
N ASN A 242 -17.46 2.15 20.32
CA ASN A 242 -16.58 2.79 21.30
C ASN A 242 -15.43 3.55 20.62
N ILE A 243 -14.93 3.00 19.51
CA ILE A 243 -13.82 3.55 18.73
C ILE A 243 -14.19 3.48 17.25
N GLY A 244 -14.09 4.61 16.56
CA GLY A 244 -14.19 4.70 15.10
C GLY A 244 -12.82 4.52 14.45
N MET A 245 -12.79 4.01 13.23
CA MET A 245 -11.57 3.93 12.41
C MET A 245 -11.73 4.78 11.15
N ALA A 246 -10.79 5.69 10.91
CA ALA A 246 -10.75 6.53 9.71
C ALA A 246 -9.35 6.49 9.08
N SER A 247 -9.28 6.24 7.77
CA SER A 247 -8.00 6.25 7.04
C SER A 247 -7.81 7.54 6.24
N ARG A 248 -8.16 8.64 6.87
CA ARG A 248 -8.05 10.02 6.39
C ARG A 248 -8.10 10.97 7.58
N GLU A 249 -7.80 12.23 7.32
CA GLU A 249 -8.18 13.30 8.24
C GLU A 249 -9.70 13.36 8.42
N LEU A 250 -10.14 13.75 9.62
CA LEU A 250 -11.55 14.03 9.87
C LEU A 250 -11.96 15.33 9.18
N GLU A 251 -13.15 15.32 8.60
CA GLU A 251 -13.77 16.50 8.02
C GLU A 251 -14.12 17.51 9.12
N ASP A 252 -14.15 18.79 8.77
CA ASP A 252 -14.53 19.85 9.72
C ASP A 252 -15.97 19.67 10.23
N SER A 253 -16.85 19.15 9.38
CA SER A 253 -18.24 18.78 9.70
C SER A 253 -18.32 17.69 10.78
N GLU A 254 -17.40 16.72 10.74
CA GLU A 254 -17.28 15.62 11.70
C GLU A 254 -16.65 16.13 13.01
N LYS A 255 -15.56 16.89 12.93
CA LYS A 255 -14.89 17.52 14.09
C LYS A 255 -15.86 18.41 14.88
N ALA A 256 -16.72 19.16 14.19
CA ALA A 256 -17.74 20.00 14.81
C ALA A 256 -18.77 19.23 15.65
N LYS A 257 -18.90 17.89 15.47
CA LYS A 257 -19.74 17.04 16.33
C LYS A 257 -19.08 16.69 17.67
N GLY A 258 -17.83 17.10 17.89
CA GLY A 258 -17.13 16.96 19.16
C GLY A 258 -16.54 15.58 19.42
N VAL A 259 -16.27 14.81 18.36
CA VAL A 259 -15.41 13.63 18.41
C VAL A 259 -13.94 14.05 18.46
N LYS A 260 -13.09 13.17 18.99
CA LYS A 260 -11.64 13.35 19.01
C LYS A 260 -11.01 12.34 18.07
N SER A 261 -10.08 12.81 17.23
CA SER A 261 -9.23 11.95 16.40
C SER A 261 -7.86 11.80 17.03
N GLN A 262 -7.25 10.64 16.85
CA GLN A 262 -5.86 10.39 17.18
C GLN A 262 -5.24 9.50 16.09
N GLU A 263 -4.11 9.96 15.54
CA GLU A 263 -3.29 9.16 14.62
C GLU A 263 -2.62 8.02 15.41
N ILE A 264 -2.67 6.81 14.87
CA ILE A 264 -2.06 5.61 15.47
C ILE A 264 -1.01 4.96 14.58
N ALA A 265 -0.96 5.38 13.32
CA ALA A 265 -0.03 4.94 12.30
C ALA A 265 -0.15 5.85 11.07
N ARG A 266 0.88 5.84 10.22
CA ARG A 266 0.84 6.42 8.88
C ARG A 266 0.93 5.34 7.81
N ASP A 267 0.07 5.45 6.81
CA ASP A 267 -0.12 4.46 5.73
C ASP A 267 0.23 5.08 4.37
N GLY A 268 1.07 4.40 3.59
CA GLY A 268 1.26 4.72 2.17
C GLY A 268 0.05 4.25 1.35
N ILE A 269 -0.34 4.99 0.32
CA ILE A 269 -1.29 4.51 -0.69
C ILE A 269 -0.50 4.06 -1.91
N ALA A 270 -0.55 2.77 -2.21
CA ALA A 270 0.04 2.21 -3.42
C ALA A 270 -0.93 2.35 -4.59
N VAL A 271 -0.46 2.92 -5.70
CA VAL A 271 -1.14 2.81 -7.01
C VAL A 271 -0.85 1.41 -7.54
N ILE A 272 -1.90 0.64 -7.81
CA ILE A 272 -1.77 -0.77 -8.18
C ILE A 272 -2.36 -1.06 -9.55
N VAL A 273 -1.74 -2.01 -10.23
CA VAL A 273 -2.18 -2.57 -11.51
C VAL A 273 -2.12 -4.09 -11.44
N ASN A 274 -2.71 -4.74 -12.44
CA ASN A 274 -2.51 -6.17 -12.63
C ASN A 274 -1.02 -6.51 -12.81
N ARG A 275 -0.61 -7.70 -12.40
CA ARG A 275 0.78 -8.16 -12.57
C ARG A 275 1.22 -8.25 -14.02
N SER A 276 0.31 -8.54 -14.95
CA SER A 276 0.62 -8.62 -16.39
C SER A 276 0.82 -7.26 -17.04
N ASN A 277 0.41 -6.16 -16.39
CA ASN A 277 0.70 -4.81 -16.87
C ASN A 277 2.22 -4.58 -16.83
N GLY A 278 2.82 -4.09 -17.92
CA GLY A 278 4.27 -3.89 -18.03
C GLY A 278 4.81 -2.63 -17.36
N LEU A 279 3.94 -1.66 -17.03
CA LEU A 279 4.32 -0.35 -16.48
C LEU A 279 4.98 -0.50 -15.09
N SER A 280 6.09 0.19 -14.84
CA SER A 280 6.81 0.11 -13.55
C SER A 280 6.72 1.39 -12.72
N ASP A 281 6.40 2.51 -13.36
CA ASP A 281 6.38 3.85 -12.77
C ASP A 281 5.23 4.65 -13.39
N ILE A 282 4.68 5.58 -12.63
CA ILE A 282 3.65 6.51 -13.08
C ILE A 282 3.84 7.85 -12.38
N THR A 283 3.68 8.95 -13.12
CA THR A 283 3.73 10.28 -12.49
C THR A 283 2.41 10.59 -11.80
N SER A 284 2.46 11.44 -10.76
CA SER A 284 1.26 11.93 -10.08
C SER A 284 0.28 12.62 -11.04
N ASP A 285 0.81 13.33 -12.05
CA ASP A 285 -0.03 13.97 -13.07
C ASP A 285 -0.72 12.94 -13.98
N GLN A 286 -0.03 11.86 -14.38
CA GLN A 286 -0.67 10.76 -15.12
C GLN A 286 -1.77 10.08 -14.30
N VAL A 287 -1.53 9.81 -13.01
CA VAL A 287 -2.58 9.27 -12.13
C VAL A 287 -3.81 10.19 -12.12
N LYS A 288 -3.60 11.50 -11.92
CA LYS A 288 -4.69 12.49 -11.99
C LYS A 288 -5.40 12.47 -13.35
N GLN A 289 -4.67 12.44 -14.45
CA GLN A 289 -5.24 12.46 -15.79
C GLN A 289 -6.06 11.19 -16.08
N ILE A 290 -5.59 10.02 -15.65
CA ILE A 290 -6.35 8.76 -15.75
C ILE A 290 -7.65 8.86 -14.96
N TYR A 291 -7.56 9.22 -13.67
CA TYR A 291 -8.72 9.25 -12.80
C TYR A 291 -9.71 10.38 -13.14
N THR A 292 -9.29 11.40 -13.89
CA THR A 292 -10.20 12.45 -14.41
C THR A 292 -10.66 12.20 -15.84
N GLY A 293 -10.26 11.08 -16.46
CA GLY A 293 -10.68 10.68 -17.81
C GLY A 293 -10.04 11.45 -18.96
N LYS A 294 -8.89 12.08 -18.72
CA LYS A 294 -8.08 12.74 -19.76
C LYS A 294 -7.17 11.76 -20.48
N ILE A 295 -6.60 10.81 -19.74
CA ILE A 295 -5.91 9.64 -20.28
C ILE A 295 -6.86 8.46 -20.13
N THR A 296 -7.14 7.78 -21.23
CA THR A 296 -8.14 6.68 -21.25
C THR A 296 -7.63 5.40 -21.87
N ASP A 297 -6.46 5.42 -22.52
CA ASP A 297 -5.81 4.24 -23.08
C ASP A 297 -4.38 4.10 -22.55
N TRP A 298 -3.97 2.86 -22.24
CA TRP A 298 -2.62 2.59 -21.74
C TRP A 298 -1.50 3.00 -22.71
N SER A 299 -1.79 3.09 -24.01
CA SER A 299 -0.83 3.56 -25.03
C SER A 299 -0.46 5.03 -24.91
N GLU A 300 -1.20 5.82 -24.14
CA GLU A 300 -0.92 7.23 -23.87
C GLU A 300 0.16 7.43 -22.79
N ILE A 301 0.56 6.34 -22.10
CA ILE A 301 1.56 6.32 -21.04
C ILE A 301 2.82 5.64 -21.58
N LYS A 302 3.96 6.34 -21.54
CA LYS A 302 5.26 5.86 -22.03
C LYS A 302 6.16 5.40 -20.90
#